data_AF-A0A3D3GZE1-F1
#
_entry.id   AF-A0A3D3GZE1-F1
#
_cell.length_a   1.000
_cell.length_b   1.000
_cell.length_c   1.000
_cell.angle_alpha   90.00
_cell.angle_beta   90.00
_cell.angle_gamma   90.00
#
_symmetry.space_group_name_H-M   'P 1'
#
loop_
_entity.id
_entity.type
_entity.pdbx_description
1 polymer ?
#
loop_
_entity_poly.entity_id
_entity_poly.type
_entity_poly.pdbx_seq_one_letter_code
_entity_poly.pdbx_strand_id
1 'polypeptide(L)'
;GTYISDGNNGAKAYVSNNTLYLDGQAGDDVLIGGDGGDVLSGGSGDDYLSGGEGNDFLIGGTGKDTFVWLEGDSGVDHVSDFNLNEDVLDLSDILQITDGDNLNDFLDFDSIDGDTTIKIYAEGGDEISQTIVLDGVDLGSNDVNIINDMLTGTYEGSLFIGNDIAVDSITTIVDIPDE
;
A
#
# COMPACT_ATOMS: atom_id res chain seq x y z
N GLY A 1 13.31 -7.66 -10.16
CA GLY A 1 12.46 -6.58 -9.65
C GLY A 1 12.95 -5.27 -10.19
N THR A 2 12.03 -4.37 -10.56
CA THR A 2 12.37 -3.01 -11.01
C THR A 2 12.30 -2.11 -9.79
N TYR A 3 13.43 -1.51 -9.43
CA TYR A 3 13.54 -0.60 -8.29
C TYR A 3 13.44 0.82 -8.74
N ILE A 4 12.63 1.60 -8.05
CA ILE A 4 12.60 3.05 -8.17
C ILE A 4 12.82 3.60 -6.78
N SER A 5 13.72 4.57 -6.62
CA SER A 5 13.76 5.51 -5.49
C SER A 5 14.26 6.85 -6.04
N ASP A 6 13.63 7.95 -5.65
CA ASP A 6 13.92 9.29 -6.20
C ASP A 6 14.33 10.34 -5.14
N GLY A 7 14.45 9.97 -3.87
CA GLY A 7 14.69 10.92 -2.79
C GLY A 7 16.13 11.07 -2.30
N ASN A 8 16.78 9.96 -1.90
CA ASN A 8 18.07 10.07 -1.22
C ASN A 8 19.09 8.96 -1.55
N ASN A 9 20.37 9.36 -1.53
CA ASN A 9 21.54 8.63 -2.01
C ASN A 9 21.97 7.44 -1.10
N GLY A 10 21.00 6.77 -0.44
CA GLY A 10 21.22 5.81 0.63
C GLY A 10 20.29 4.58 0.64
N ALA A 11 19.26 4.53 -0.23
CA ALA A 11 18.37 3.39 -0.32
C ALA A 11 19.15 2.08 -0.54
N LYS A 12 18.77 1.02 0.18
CA LYS A 12 19.39 -0.30 0.10
C LYS A 12 18.39 -1.30 -0.43
N ALA A 13 18.88 -2.17 -1.28
CA ALA A 13 18.07 -3.22 -1.87
C ALA A 13 18.88 -4.48 -2.08
N TYR A 14 18.28 -5.64 -1.80
CA TYR A 14 18.86 -6.95 -2.12
C TYR A 14 17.75 -8.01 -2.25
N VAL A 15 18.03 -9.05 -3.02
CA VAL A 15 17.12 -10.19 -3.21
C VAL A 15 17.67 -11.41 -2.47
N SER A 16 16.79 -12.14 -1.78
CA SER A 16 17.11 -13.46 -1.22
C SER A 16 15.92 -14.39 -1.38
N ASN A 17 16.14 -15.57 -1.99
CA ASN A 17 15.09 -16.58 -2.18
C ASN A 17 13.78 -16.05 -2.82
N ASN A 18 13.88 -15.18 -3.83
CA ASN A 18 12.72 -14.53 -4.47
C ASN A 18 11.91 -13.61 -3.53
N THR A 19 12.54 -13.12 -2.46
CA THR A 19 12.05 -12.00 -1.66
C THR A 19 12.97 -10.83 -1.91
N LEU A 20 12.40 -9.70 -2.27
CA LEU A 20 13.09 -8.43 -2.29
C LEU A 20 13.00 -7.74 -0.92
N TYR A 21 14.14 -7.34 -0.38
CA TYR A 21 14.25 -6.40 0.71
C TYR A 21 14.60 -4.99 0.21
N LEU A 22 13.75 -4.02 0.52
CA LEU A 22 13.90 -2.60 0.21
C LEU A 22 13.90 -1.75 1.48
N ASP A 23 14.82 -0.79 1.55
CA ASP A 23 14.99 0.12 2.69
C ASP A 23 15.35 1.52 2.16
N GLY A 24 14.40 2.45 2.18
CA GLY A 24 14.53 3.84 1.69
C GLY A 24 15.46 4.70 2.53
N GLN A 25 15.58 4.36 3.82
CA GLN A 25 16.35 5.07 4.85
C GLN A 25 15.73 6.40 5.28
N ALA A 26 16.12 7.50 4.66
CA ALA A 26 15.76 8.83 5.12
C ALA A 26 15.57 9.75 3.93
N GLY A 27 14.58 10.63 4.00
CA GLY A 27 14.06 11.36 2.85
C GLY A 27 12.72 10.77 2.45
N ASP A 28 12.04 11.48 1.56
CA ASP A 28 10.77 11.04 1.00
C ASP A 28 11.12 10.11 -0.18
N ASP A 29 10.79 8.83 -0.06
CA ASP A 29 11.18 7.78 -1.00
C ASP A 29 9.94 7.12 -1.64
N VAL A 30 10.03 6.87 -2.95
CA VAL A 30 9.13 5.93 -3.63
C VAL A 30 9.78 4.56 -3.60
N LEU A 31 9.06 3.52 -3.13
CA LEU A 31 9.50 2.13 -3.06
C LEU A 31 8.47 1.23 -3.74
N ILE A 32 8.89 0.53 -4.78
CA ILE A 32 8.04 -0.40 -5.53
C ILE A 32 8.72 -1.76 -5.53
N GLY A 33 8.01 -2.76 -5.03
CA GLY A 33 8.41 -4.16 -5.05
C GLY A 33 8.20 -4.78 -6.43
N GLY A 34 8.07 -6.10 -6.50
CA GLY A 34 7.77 -6.80 -7.73
C GLY A 34 7.11 -8.14 -7.46
N ASP A 35 7.39 -9.12 -8.31
CA ASP A 35 6.87 -10.46 -8.10
C ASP A 35 7.57 -11.14 -6.91
N GLY A 36 6.80 -11.72 -5.99
CA GLY A 36 7.28 -12.44 -4.82
C GLY A 36 6.80 -11.79 -3.52
N GLY A 37 6.98 -12.49 -2.40
CA GLY A 37 6.71 -11.88 -1.10
C GLY A 37 7.89 -11.02 -0.69
N ASP A 38 7.72 -9.71 -0.78
CA ASP A 38 8.72 -8.67 -0.59
C ASP A 38 8.63 -8.01 0.79
N VAL A 39 9.67 -7.28 1.17
CA VAL A 39 9.76 -6.53 2.42
C VAL A 39 10.25 -5.12 2.11
N LEU A 40 9.39 -4.13 2.28
CA LEU A 40 9.66 -2.73 1.99
C LEU A 40 9.63 -1.92 3.29
N SER A 41 10.63 -1.06 3.48
CA SER A 41 10.69 -0.10 4.59
C SER A 41 11.02 1.29 4.06
N GLY A 42 10.10 2.24 4.23
CA GLY A 42 10.27 3.65 3.85
C GLY A 42 11.39 4.31 4.66
N GLY A 43 11.21 4.30 5.97
CA GLY A 43 12.22 4.73 6.93
C GLY A 43 11.82 6.03 7.59
N SER A 44 12.38 7.17 7.18
CA SER A 44 11.98 8.46 7.72
C SER A 44 11.77 9.48 6.61
N GLY A 45 10.60 10.10 6.56
CA GLY A 45 10.17 10.92 5.43
C GLY A 45 8.73 10.59 5.12
N ASP A 46 8.14 11.29 4.16
CA ASP A 46 6.80 10.97 3.68
C ASP A 46 6.95 10.01 2.47
N ASP A 47 6.82 8.71 2.70
CA ASP A 47 7.19 7.67 1.74
C ASP A 47 5.99 7.13 0.94
N TYR A 48 6.25 6.60 -0.26
CA TYR A 48 5.28 5.90 -1.11
C TYR A 48 5.68 4.44 -1.28
N LEU A 49 4.85 3.50 -0.84
CA LEU A 49 5.18 2.06 -0.85
C LEU A 49 4.15 1.26 -1.65
N SER A 50 4.60 0.42 -2.58
CA SER A 50 3.77 -0.57 -3.30
C SER A 50 4.49 -1.92 -3.32
N GLY A 51 3.80 -2.97 -2.86
CA GLY A 51 4.35 -4.32 -2.73
C GLY A 51 4.50 -5.05 -4.06
N GLY A 52 3.46 -4.99 -4.91
CA GLY A 52 3.40 -5.71 -6.18
C GLY A 52 2.61 -7.02 -6.08
N GLU A 53 3.06 -8.04 -6.81
CA GLU A 53 2.45 -9.37 -6.77
C GLU A 53 3.08 -10.22 -5.67
N GLY A 54 2.33 -10.63 -4.66
CA GLY A 54 2.86 -11.49 -3.61
C GLY A 54 2.21 -11.28 -2.27
N ASN A 55 2.88 -11.79 -1.24
CA ASN A 55 2.48 -11.49 0.13
C ASN A 55 3.57 -10.63 0.73
N ASP A 56 3.32 -9.32 0.75
CA ASP A 56 4.35 -8.33 1.06
C ASP A 56 4.25 -7.86 2.51
N PHE A 57 5.39 -7.41 3.04
CA PHE A 57 5.48 -6.73 4.33
C PHE A 57 5.94 -5.30 4.12
N LEU A 58 5.05 -4.35 4.42
CA LEU A 58 5.25 -2.93 4.21
C LEU A 58 5.39 -2.22 5.56
N ILE A 59 6.39 -1.36 5.64
CA ILE A 59 6.73 -0.57 6.84
C ILE A 59 6.92 0.87 6.39
N GLY A 60 6.04 1.78 6.78
CA GLY A 60 6.16 3.20 6.43
C GLY A 60 7.35 3.82 7.16
N GLY A 61 7.37 3.65 8.49
CA GLY A 61 8.38 4.20 9.36
C GLY A 61 7.88 5.48 10.04
N THR A 62 8.61 6.57 9.89
CA THR A 62 8.21 7.86 10.47
C THR A 62 7.91 8.87 9.38
N GLY A 63 6.74 9.50 9.45
CA GLY A 63 6.32 10.51 8.49
C GLY A 63 4.86 10.28 8.17
N LYS A 64 4.41 10.80 7.03
CA LYS A 64 3.09 10.52 6.48
C LYS A 64 3.24 9.65 5.27
N ASP A 65 3.08 8.35 5.48
CA ASP A 65 3.36 7.37 4.44
C ASP A 65 2.11 7.03 3.64
N THR A 66 2.28 6.74 2.36
CA THR A 66 1.22 6.35 1.45
C THR A 66 1.48 4.93 0.94
N PHE A 67 0.63 3.99 1.33
CA PHE A 67 0.67 2.61 0.85
C PHE A 67 -0.27 2.48 -0.34
N VAL A 68 0.28 2.19 -1.52
CA VAL A 68 -0.45 2.19 -2.79
C VAL A 68 -0.57 0.77 -3.31
N TRP A 69 -1.78 0.42 -3.75
CA TRP A 69 -2.02 -0.81 -4.52
C TRP A 69 -2.35 -0.46 -5.96
N LEU A 70 -1.60 -1.04 -6.89
CA LEU A 70 -1.68 -0.78 -8.33
C LEU A 70 -2.42 -1.91 -9.05
N GLU A 71 -2.86 -1.65 -10.29
CA GLU A 71 -3.43 -2.69 -11.15
C GLU A 71 -2.40 -3.82 -11.37
N GLY A 72 -2.76 -5.04 -10.96
CA GLY A 72 -1.90 -6.22 -11.05
C GLY A 72 -1.41 -6.71 -9.69
N ASP A 73 -1.46 -5.87 -8.65
CA ASP A 73 -1.14 -6.29 -7.29
C ASP A 73 -2.10 -7.41 -6.85
N SER A 74 -1.54 -8.40 -6.14
CA SER A 74 -2.32 -9.55 -5.69
C SER A 74 -1.67 -10.22 -4.50
N GLY A 75 -2.49 -10.82 -3.64
CA GLY A 75 -2.05 -11.61 -2.50
C GLY A 75 -2.52 -11.05 -1.17
N VAL A 76 -1.70 -11.22 -0.12
CA VAL A 76 -2.01 -10.80 1.25
C VAL A 76 -0.86 -9.99 1.79
N ASP A 77 -1.06 -8.66 1.83
CA ASP A 77 -0.04 -7.72 2.27
C ASP A 77 -0.28 -7.27 3.69
N HIS A 78 0.80 -7.12 4.42
CA HIS A 78 0.81 -6.67 5.81
C HIS A 78 1.43 -5.29 5.90
N VAL A 79 0.69 -4.33 6.42
CA VAL A 79 1.21 -3.02 6.84
C VAL A 79 1.41 -3.05 8.35
N SER A 80 2.67 -2.97 8.77
CA SER A 80 3.04 -3.33 10.15
C SER A 80 3.01 -2.18 11.16
N ASP A 81 2.96 -0.93 10.70
CA ASP A 81 3.08 0.27 11.54
C ASP A 81 2.09 1.40 11.21
N PHE A 82 0.99 1.07 10.51
CA PHE A 82 0.02 2.04 10.02
C PHE A 82 -0.54 2.94 11.13
N ASN A 83 -0.34 4.25 10.98
CA ASN A 83 -0.86 5.29 11.86
C ASN A 83 -2.09 5.97 11.26
N LEU A 84 -3.26 5.69 11.84
CA LEU A 84 -4.56 6.24 11.44
C LEU A 84 -4.66 7.78 11.35
N ASN A 85 -3.71 8.52 11.92
CA ASN A 85 -3.74 9.99 11.91
C ASN A 85 -2.71 10.61 10.96
N GLU A 86 -1.84 9.81 10.37
CA GLU A 86 -0.70 10.29 9.56
C GLU A 86 -0.67 9.60 8.20
N ASP A 87 -0.87 8.28 8.16
CA ASP A 87 -0.70 7.47 6.97
C ASP A 87 -1.97 7.33 6.14
N VAL A 88 -1.75 6.95 4.88
CA VAL A 88 -2.78 6.82 3.87
C VAL A 88 -2.68 5.46 3.21
N LEU A 89 -3.80 4.76 3.09
CA LEU A 89 -3.95 3.69 2.12
C LEU A 89 -4.48 4.32 0.84
N ASP A 90 -3.81 4.09 -0.30
CA ASP A 90 -4.25 4.47 -1.63
C ASP A 90 -4.69 3.22 -2.40
N LEU A 91 -6.01 3.11 -2.60
CA LEU A 91 -6.64 2.02 -3.33
C LEU A 91 -7.24 2.51 -4.64
N SER A 92 -6.92 3.74 -5.08
CA SER A 92 -7.60 4.39 -6.20
C SER A 92 -7.40 3.68 -7.54
N ASP A 93 -6.27 3.00 -7.73
CA ASP A 93 -5.98 2.25 -8.95
C ASP A 93 -6.67 0.87 -8.97
N ILE A 94 -6.81 0.21 -7.83
CA ILE A 94 -7.47 -1.11 -7.75
C ILE A 94 -8.99 -1.02 -7.53
N LEU A 95 -9.48 0.08 -6.96
CA LEU A 95 -10.91 0.35 -6.80
C LEU A 95 -11.40 1.13 -8.01
N GLN A 96 -11.80 0.42 -9.06
CA GLN A 96 -12.43 0.99 -10.26
C GLN A 96 -13.89 1.41 -10.00
N ILE A 97 -14.14 2.12 -8.90
CA ILE A 97 -15.47 2.58 -8.54
C ILE A 97 -15.84 3.85 -9.34
N THR A 98 -17.06 3.88 -9.82
CA THR A 98 -17.66 5.03 -10.51
C THR A 98 -18.73 5.70 -9.64
N ASP A 99 -19.12 6.92 -10.02
CA ASP A 99 -20.17 7.66 -9.34
C ASP A 99 -21.47 6.84 -9.25
N GLY A 100 -21.80 6.40 -8.03
CA GLY A 100 -23.02 5.64 -7.74
C GLY A 100 -22.79 4.17 -7.39
N ASP A 101 -21.55 3.68 -7.47
CA ASP A 101 -21.20 2.35 -6.99
C ASP A 101 -21.26 2.26 -5.47
N ASN A 102 -21.69 1.11 -4.96
CA ASN A 102 -21.72 0.84 -3.54
C ASN A 102 -20.39 0.21 -3.14
N LEU A 103 -19.58 0.93 -2.35
CA LEU A 103 -18.29 0.46 -1.89
C LEU A 103 -18.35 -0.91 -1.16
N ASN A 104 -19.46 -1.19 -0.46
CA ASN A 104 -19.64 -2.48 0.22
C ASN A 104 -19.76 -3.68 -0.73
N ASP A 105 -19.91 -3.44 -2.04
CA ASP A 105 -19.90 -4.49 -3.05
C ASP A 105 -18.46 -4.86 -3.46
N PHE A 106 -17.48 -4.01 -3.12
CA PHE A 106 -16.06 -4.15 -3.50
C PHE A 106 -15.12 -4.35 -2.31
N LEU A 107 -15.54 -3.99 -1.10
CA LEU A 107 -14.73 -4.09 0.11
C LEU A 107 -15.45 -4.86 1.22
N ASP A 108 -14.77 -5.85 1.80
CA ASP A 108 -15.14 -6.51 3.04
C ASP A 108 -14.09 -6.23 4.11
N PHE A 109 -14.54 -5.94 5.32
CA PHE A 109 -13.68 -5.59 6.44
C PHE A 109 -13.92 -6.56 7.59
N ASP A 110 -12.83 -7.04 8.17
CA ASP A 110 -12.86 -7.88 9.35
C ASP A 110 -11.83 -7.38 10.37
N SER A 111 -12.18 -7.39 11.64
CA SER A 111 -11.24 -7.12 12.73
C SER A 111 -11.04 -8.43 13.49
N ILE A 112 -9.83 -8.98 13.39
CA ILE A 112 -9.46 -10.26 13.98
C ILE A 112 -8.24 -10.03 14.86
N ASP A 113 -8.34 -10.41 16.13
CA ASP A 113 -7.23 -10.44 17.08
C ASP A 113 -6.45 -9.11 17.25
N GLY A 114 -7.07 -7.98 16.89
CA GLY A 114 -6.49 -6.63 16.98
C GLY A 114 -5.91 -6.09 15.68
N ASP A 115 -6.00 -6.87 14.60
CA ASP A 115 -5.63 -6.48 13.25
C ASP A 115 -6.89 -6.19 12.42
N THR A 116 -6.79 -5.23 11.50
CA THR A 116 -7.85 -4.97 10.52
C THR A 116 -7.48 -5.63 9.20
N THR A 117 -8.35 -6.49 8.69
CA THR A 117 -8.26 -7.08 7.36
C THR A 117 -9.22 -6.37 6.42
N ILE A 118 -8.71 -5.92 5.28
CA ILE A 118 -9.43 -5.31 4.17
C ILE A 118 -9.35 -6.27 2.99
N LYS A 119 -10.48 -6.83 2.55
CA LYS A 119 -10.54 -7.65 1.34
C LYS A 119 -11.13 -6.83 0.23
N ILE A 120 -10.39 -6.73 -0.87
CA ILE A 120 -10.85 -6.09 -2.09
C ILE A 120 -11.32 -7.18 -3.05
N TYR A 121 -12.52 -7.00 -3.61
CA TYR A 121 -13.08 -7.91 -4.60
C TYR A 121 -12.87 -7.36 -6.01
N ALA A 122 -12.53 -8.26 -6.93
CA ALA A 122 -12.47 -7.96 -8.35
C ALA A 122 -13.85 -7.55 -8.90
N GLU A 123 -13.87 -6.87 -10.05
CA GLU A 123 -15.11 -6.52 -10.74
C GLU A 123 -16.03 -7.74 -10.90
N GLY A 124 -17.23 -7.67 -10.32
CA GLY A 124 -18.21 -8.76 -10.31
C GLY A 124 -18.35 -9.48 -8.97
N GLY A 125 -17.50 -9.19 -7.97
CA GLY A 125 -17.71 -9.54 -6.56
C GLY A 125 -17.48 -11.01 -6.18
N ASP A 126 -17.08 -11.85 -7.13
CA ASP A 126 -16.97 -13.31 -6.91
C ASP A 126 -15.56 -13.76 -6.49
N GLU A 127 -14.53 -12.94 -6.72
CA GLU A 127 -13.13 -13.26 -6.41
C GLU A 127 -12.47 -12.11 -5.65
N ILE A 128 -11.67 -12.45 -4.63
CA ILE A 128 -10.84 -11.49 -3.90
C ILE A 128 -9.62 -11.18 -4.80
N SER A 129 -9.43 -9.92 -5.16
CA SER A 129 -8.26 -9.46 -5.90
C SER A 129 -7.06 -9.26 -4.97
N GLN A 130 -7.30 -8.64 -3.80
CA GLN A 130 -6.25 -8.27 -2.85
C GLN A 130 -6.77 -8.39 -1.42
N THR A 131 -5.89 -8.77 -0.49
CA THR A 131 -6.14 -8.64 0.95
C THR A 131 -5.06 -7.77 1.58
N ILE A 132 -5.47 -6.79 2.37
CA ILE A 132 -4.57 -5.92 3.14
C ILE A 132 -4.83 -6.18 4.61
N VAL A 133 -3.77 -6.37 5.38
CA VAL A 133 -3.81 -6.53 6.84
C VAL A 133 -3.06 -5.36 7.45
N LEU A 134 -3.75 -4.60 8.30
CA LEU A 134 -3.15 -3.57 9.13
C LEU A 134 -2.85 -4.18 10.49
N ASP A 135 -1.59 -4.55 10.72
CA ASP A 135 -1.19 -5.25 11.92
C ASP A 135 -1.26 -4.32 13.14
N GLY A 136 -1.91 -4.78 14.20
CA GLY A 136 -2.09 -4.02 15.45
C GLY A 136 -3.01 -2.80 15.34
N VAL A 137 -3.71 -2.64 14.21
CA VAL A 137 -4.71 -1.58 14.00
C VAL A 137 -6.10 -2.18 14.11
N ASP A 138 -6.83 -1.83 15.18
CA ASP A 138 -8.24 -2.21 15.35
C ASP A 138 -9.14 -1.00 15.03
N LEU A 139 -9.77 -1.02 13.86
CA LEU A 139 -10.76 0.01 13.47
C LEU A 139 -12.11 -0.17 14.19
N GLY A 140 -12.35 -1.33 14.82
CA GLY A 140 -13.59 -1.70 15.49
C GLY A 140 -14.83 -1.64 14.59
N SER A 141 -16.01 -1.93 15.14
CA SER A 141 -17.31 -2.05 14.41
C SER A 141 -17.83 -0.82 13.63
N ASN A 142 -17.01 0.22 13.45
CA ASN A 142 -17.23 1.35 12.55
C ASN A 142 -16.47 1.20 11.23
N ASP A 143 -15.97 -0.01 10.93
CA ASP A 143 -15.10 -0.40 9.82
C ASP A 143 -15.40 0.35 8.51
N VAL A 144 -16.67 0.38 8.12
CA VAL A 144 -17.12 0.98 6.85
C VAL A 144 -17.22 2.51 6.90
N ASN A 145 -17.52 3.13 8.04
CA ASN A 145 -17.69 4.59 8.12
C ASN A 145 -16.36 5.33 8.24
N ILE A 146 -15.42 4.78 9.01
CA ILE A 146 -14.07 5.36 9.14
C ILE A 146 -13.34 5.27 7.80
N ILE A 147 -13.47 4.13 7.11
CA ILE A 147 -12.86 3.98 5.80
C ILE A 147 -13.67 4.71 4.72
N ASN A 148 -15.01 4.80 4.76
CA ASN A 148 -15.73 5.73 3.89
C ASN A 148 -15.28 7.19 4.09
N ASP A 149 -15.03 7.62 5.33
CA ASP A 149 -14.54 8.98 5.62
C ASP A 149 -13.06 9.16 5.22
N MET A 150 -12.24 8.10 5.28
CA MET A 150 -10.90 8.07 4.69
C MET A 150 -10.98 8.16 3.17
N LEU A 151 -11.85 7.37 2.53
CA LEU A 151 -12.03 7.28 1.08
C LEU A 151 -12.70 8.52 0.46
N THR A 152 -13.56 9.23 1.20
CA THR A 152 -14.36 10.37 0.67
C THR A 152 -13.86 11.75 1.11
N GLY A 153 -12.73 11.85 1.82
CA GLY A 153 -12.10 13.14 2.08
C GLY A 153 -12.56 13.89 3.35
N THR A 154 -13.29 13.25 4.26
CA THR A 154 -13.92 13.91 5.43
C THR A 154 -13.16 13.72 6.74
N TYR A 155 -12.26 12.74 6.82
CA TYR A 155 -11.28 12.62 7.90
C TYR A 155 -10.04 13.48 7.59
N GLU A 156 -9.53 14.25 8.56
CA GLU A 156 -8.27 15.01 8.42
C GLU A 156 -7.10 14.00 8.40
N GLY A 157 -6.84 13.43 7.21
CA GLY A 157 -5.92 12.32 6.95
C GLY A 157 -6.37 11.46 5.76
N SER A 158 -7.13 12.04 4.83
CA SER A 158 -7.97 11.32 3.88
C SER A 158 -7.22 10.72 2.69
N LEU A 159 -7.67 9.54 2.27
CA LEU A 159 -7.39 8.93 0.98
C LEU A 159 -7.84 9.86 -0.16
N PHE A 160 -7.00 9.99 -1.17
CA PHE A 160 -7.27 10.75 -2.38
C PHE A 160 -7.86 9.82 -3.45
N ILE A 161 -9.19 9.69 -3.54
CA ILE A 161 -9.80 9.20 -4.79
C ILE A 161 -9.71 10.33 -5.79
N GLY A 162 -8.72 10.23 -6.68
CA GLY A 162 -8.53 11.16 -7.78
C GLY A 162 -7.66 12.35 -7.39
N ASN A 163 -6.35 12.17 -7.52
CA ASN A 163 -5.62 12.75 -8.64
C ASN A 163 -4.38 11.88 -8.83
N ASP A 164 -4.35 11.13 -9.93
CA ASP A 164 -3.16 10.63 -10.62
C ASP A 164 -1.87 11.26 -10.08
N ILE A 165 -1.24 10.61 -9.08
CA ILE A 165 0.17 10.86 -8.83
C ILE A 165 0.83 10.23 -10.03
N ALA A 166 1.09 11.08 -11.01
CA ALA A 166 1.74 10.73 -12.25
C ALA A 166 3.04 9.96 -11.97
N VAL A 167 2.90 8.63 -11.95
CA VAL A 167 3.98 7.64 -12.02
C VAL A 167 4.85 7.91 -13.27
N ASP A 168 4.32 8.70 -14.21
CA ASP A 168 4.97 9.32 -15.38
C ASP A 168 6.21 10.21 -15.07
N SER A 169 6.51 10.50 -13.80
CA SER A 169 7.72 11.26 -13.40
C SER A 169 8.93 10.38 -13.07
N ILE A 170 8.73 9.06 -12.95
CA ILE A 170 9.74 8.12 -12.48
C ILE A 170 10.80 7.89 -13.56
N THR A 171 12.03 8.35 -13.31
CA THR A 171 13.12 8.33 -14.31
C THR A 171 14.36 7.53 -13.91
N THR A 172 14.38 6.85 -12.76
CA THR A 172 15.55 6.06 -12.35
C THR A 172 15.17 4.66 -11.92
N ILE A 173 15.50 3.69 -12.78
CA ILE A 173 15.49 2.26 -12.49
C ILE A 173 16.88 1.89 -11.94
N VAL A 174 16.96 1.41 -10.70
CA VAL A 174 18.20 0.81 -10.18
C VAL A 174 18.17 -0.68 -10.50
N ASP A 175 18.96 -1.13 -11.46
CA ASP A 175 19.04 -2.54 -11.86
C ASP A 175 19.86 -3.32 -10.79
N ILE A 176 19.22 -4.19 -10.01
CA ILE A 176 19.93 -5.09 -9.08
C ILE A 176 20.36 -6.33 -9.87
N PRO A 177 21.67 -6.60 -10.00
CA PRO A 177 22.12 -7.82 -10.66
C PRO A 177 21.72 -9.04 -9.83
N ASP A 178 21.06 -10.00 -10.47
CA ASP A 178 20.90 -11.36 -9.95
C ASP A 178 22.30 -11.96 -9.70
N GLU A 179 22.56 -12.50 -8.50
CA GLU A 179 23.75 -13.32 -8.22
C GLU A 179 23.72 -14.67 -8.96
#